data_AF-A0A7Y2SSN0-F1
#
_entry.id   AF-A0A7Y2SSN0-F1
#
_cell.length_a   1.000
_cell.length_b   1.000
_cell.length_c   1.000
_cell.angle_alpha   90.00
_cell.angle_beta   90.00
_cell.angle_gamma   90.00
#
_symmetry.space_group_name_H-M   'P 1'
#
loop_
_entity.id
_entity.type
_entity.pdbx_description
1 polymer ?
#
loop_
_entity_poly.entity_id
_entity_poly.type
_entity_poly.pdbx_seq_one_letter_code
_entity_poly.pdbx_strand_id
1 'polypeptide(L)'
;MRDRATQALVKLAACHQRITTWLRDLGLELKPSKTRITHTLTPTDGNVGFDFLGFHVRQFPVGKTHAGKTGGRHPTRLRFTTLITPSKAALQRHQDALARIIDRHTAAPQAALIQHLNPVIRGWTNYYATVTSSHAFSVMGHHVYLTLRAWAQRRHPHKSRGWIAERYWHLSRGIWTFEAPEGLRLYQHSRTPIRRHVKVQGAKSPYDGDGSYWTIRMGRHPNAPPRVAAMVRRQKGRCALCGLYFRSEDLLEVEHLLPRSCGGDHSHRNLQLIHRHCHDVKTAQDGSCAGQGAEDNSQIAEEPDDAKVSRPVLKTIRSGD
;
A
#
# COMPACT_ATOMS: atom_id res chain seq x y z
N MET A 1 28.35 13.53 22.87
CA MET A 1 27.58 13.33 21.62
C MET A 1 28.45 12.83 20.46
N ARG A 2 29.64 13.38 20.22
CA ARG A 2 30.58 12.91 19.18
C ARG A 2 30.95 11.43 19.34
N ASP A 3 31.25 11.00 20.56
CA ASP A 3 31.67 9.62 20.88
C ASP A 3 30.62 8.54 20.52
N ARG A 4 29.33 8.76 20.81
CA ARG A 4 28.25 7.82 20.47
C ARG A 4 27.99 7.69 18.97
N ALA A 5 28.13 8.78 18.20
CA ALA A 5 27.96 8.76 16.75
C ALA A 5 29.11 8.00 16.08
N THR A 6 30.35 8.24 16.53
CA THR A 6 31.53 7.49 16.08
C THR A 6 31.40 6.01 16.40
N GLN A 7 30.97 5.66 17.62
CA GLN A 7 30.76 4.26 18.00
C GLN A 7 29.66 3.56 17.19
N ALA A 8 28.60 4.29 16.81
CA ALA A 8 27.56 3.76 15.93
C ALA A 8 28.08 3.49 14.51
N LEU A 9 28.92 4.38 13.96
CA LEU A 9 29.55 4.17 12.65
C LEU A 9 30.49 2.95 12.65
N VAL A 10 31.27 2.76 13.72
CA VAL A 10 32.11 1.56 13.89
C VAL A 10 31.27 0.28 13.87
N LYS A 11 30.14 0.27 14.58
CA LYS A 11 29.21 -0.88 14.58
C LYS A 11 28.63 -1.14 13.19
N LEU A 12 28.20 -0.09 12.48
CA LEU A 12 27.66 -0.22 11.12
C LEU A 12 28.70 -0.73 10.13
N ALA A 13 29.96 -0.29 10.25
CA ALA A 13 31.07 -0.80 9.44
C ALA A 13 31.33 -2.30 9.71
N ALA A 14 31.31 -2.72 10.98
CA ALA A 14 31.43 -4.13 11.34
C ALA A 14 30.26 -4.97 10.79
N CYS A 15 29.03 -4.45 10.83
CA CYS A 15 27.87 -5.10 10.20
C CYS A 15 28.04 -5.21 8.68
N HIS A 16 28.51 -4.16 8.02
CA HIS A 16 28.79 -4.17 6.58
C HIS A 16 29.80 -5.27 6.22
N GLN A 17 30.87 -5.41 6.98
CA GLN A 17 31.88 -6.45 6.74
C GLN A 17 31.30 -7.85 6.93
N ARG A 18 30.56 -8.09 8.00
CA ARG A 18 29.92 -9.39 8.26
C ARG A 18 28.95 -9.80 7.16
N ILE A 19 28.12 -8.86 6.70
CA ILE A 19 27.18 -9.10 5.60
C ILE A 19 27.94 -9.39 4.30
N THR A 20 29.02 -8.66 4.03
CA THR A 20 29.84 -8.86 2.82
C THR A 20 30.47 -10.26 2.82
N THR A 21 31.03 -10.71 3.96
CA THR A 21 31.57 -12.07 4.08
C THR A 21 30.49 -13.12 3.87
N TRP A 22 29.34 -12.98 4.54
CA TRP A 22 28.23 -13.94 4.43
C TRP A 22 27.65 -14.03 3.00
N LEU A 23 27.53 -12.90 2.30
CA LEU A 23 27.05 -12.87 0.91
C LEU A 23 28.02 -13.56 -0.05
N ARG A 24 29.33 -13.54 0.23
CA ARG A 24 30.34 -14.19 -0.60
C ARG A 24 30.13 -15.69 -0.66
N ASP A 25 29.74 -16.32 0.45
CA ASP A 25 29.43 -17.76 0.52
C ASP A 25 28.24 -18.11 -0.39
N LEU A 26 27.38 -17.14 -0.71
CA LEU A 26 26.25 -17.27 -1.64
C LEU A 26 26.58 -16.81 -3.07
N GLY A 27 27.83 -16.43 -3.36
CA GLY A 27 28.25 -15.91 -4.67
C GLY A 27 27.71 -14.51 -5.00
N LEU A 28 27.38 -13.72 -3.97
CA LEU A 28 26.79 -12.39 -4.08
C LEU A 28 27.71 -11.32 -3.49
N GLU A 29 27.67 -10.12 -4.08
CA GLU A 29 28.41 -8.95 -3.56
C GLU A 29 27.55 -7.70 -3.48
N LEU A 30 27.79 -6.87 -2.47
CA LEU A 30 27.18 -5.55 -2.34
C LEU A 30 27.70 -4.63 -3.44
N LYS A 31 26.81 -4.04 -4.24
CA LYS A 31 27.19 -3.07 -5.27
C LYS A 31 27.62 -1.74 -4.61
N PRO A 32 28.88 -1.29 -4.73
CA PRO A 32 29.36 -0.08 -4.04
C PRO A 32 28.56 1.18 -4.41
N SER A 33 28.23 1.35 -5.70
CA SER A 33 27.42 2.49 -6.18
C SER A 33 25.99 2.57 -5.61
N LYS A 34 25.48 1.51 -4.98
CA LYS A 34 24.14 1.46 -4.38
C LYS A 34 24.16 1.36 -2.86
N THR A 35 25.34 1.16 -2.27
CA THR A 35 25.50 0.86 -0.85
C THR A 35 26.16 2.05 -0.19
N ARG A 36 25.51 2.61 0.82
CA ARG A 36 26.05 3.73 1.59
C ARG A 36 25.53 3.71 3.01
N ILE A 37 26.34 4.21 3.93
CA ILE A 37 25.93 4.51 5.30
C ILE A 37 25.52 5.99 5.33
N THR A 38 24.35 6.28 5.90
CA THR A 38 23.87 7.66 6.03
C THR A 38 23.10 7.83 7.32
N HIS A 39 23.15 9.03 7.89
CA HIS A 39 22.34 9.36 9.05
C HIS A 39 21.03 10.02 8.59
N THR A 40 19.94 9.68 9.27
CA THR A 40 18.61 10.24 8.98
C THR A 40 18.43 11.71 9.39
N LEU A 41 19.27 12.27 10.27
CA LEU A 41 19.11 13.60 10.87
C LEU A 41 20.25 14.54 10.48
N THR A 42 21.49 14.05 10.57
CA THR A 42 22.68 14.83 10.24
C THR A 42 23.17 14.47 8.85
N PRO A 43 23.66 15.44 8.06
CA PRO A 43 24.32 15.11 6.80
C PRO A 43 25.54 14.20 7.02
N THR A 44 25.70 13.22 6.13
CA THR A 44 26.87 12.36 6.01
C THR A 44 27.18 12.25 4.53
N ASP A 45 28.39 12.68 4.14
CA ASP A 45 28.83 12.72 2.73
C ASP A 45 27.82 13.39 1.80
N GLY A 46 27.34 14.58 2.19
CA GLY A 46 26.36 15.38 1.43
C GLY A 46 24.93 14.83 1.41
N ASN A 47 24.66 13.70 2.06
CA ASN A 47 23.35 13.05 2.06
C ASN A 47 22.73 13.02 3.46
N VAL A 48 21.41 13.17 3.55
CA VAL A 48 20.65 13.01 4.80
C VAL A 48 19.37 12.23 4.53
N GLY A 49 19.12 11.20 5.33
CA GLY A 49 18.06 10.25 5.06
C GLY A 49 18.37 9.31 3.91
N PHE A 50 17.43 8.42 3.61
CA PHE A 50 17.59 7.41 2.58
C PHE A 50 16.27 7.05 1.93
N ASP A 51 16.36 6.45 0.75
CA ASP A 51 15.21 5.92 0.03
C ASP A 51 15.14 4.40 0.22
N PHE A 52 13.97 3.88 0.54
CA PHE A 52 13.70 2.45 0.66
C PHE A 52 12.29 2.14 0.19
N LEU A 53 12.13 1.18 -0.73
CA LEU A 53 10.86 0.80 -1.35
C LEU A 53 10.04 2.00 -1.87
N GLY A 54 10.71 2.99 -2.47
CA GLY A 54 10.05 4.19 -2.99
C GLY A 54 9.61 5.20 -1.92
N PHE A 55 10.03 5.03 -0.66
CA PHE A 55 9.82 5.98 0.43
C PHE A 55 11.13 6.68 0.79
N HIS A 56 11.09 7.99 0.96
CA HIS A 56 12.19 8.77 1.52
C HIS A 56 11.99 8.94 3.03
N VAL A 57 12.95 8.46 3.81
CA VAL A 57 12.96 8.51 5.28
C VAL A 57 13.98 9.55 5.75
N ARG A 58 13.51 10.59 6.43
CA ARG A 58 14.37 11.64 6.99
C ARG A 58 13.86 12.16 8.33
N GLN A 59 14.79 12.48 9.21
CA GLN A 59 14.55 13.17 10.46
C GLN A 59 14.88 14.66 10.32
N PHE A 60 14.08 15.49 10.97
CA PHE A 60 14.24 16.94 11.00
C PHE A 60 14.34 17.41 12.45
N PRO A 61 15.30 18.29 12.80
CA PRO A 61 15.36 18.86 14.14
C PRO A 61 14.10 19.68 14.41
N VAL A 62 13.54 19.54 15.61
CA VAL A 62 12.35 20.29 16.02
C VAL A 62 12.51 20.84 17.43
N GLY A 63 11.82 21.95 17.69
CA GLY A 63 11.77 22.57 19.03
C GLY A 63 11.08 21.67 20.07
N LYS A 64 11.26 22.01 21.35
CA LYS A 64 10.73 21.24 22.50
C LYS A 64 9.19 21.07 22.47
N THR A 65 8.48 21.98 21.81
CA THR A 65 7.01 22.02 21.69
C THR A 65 6.47 21.09 20.61
N HIS A 66 7.26 20.79 19.56
CA HIS A 66 6.85 19.94 18.42
C HIS A 66 7.52 18.56 18.45
N ALA A 67 8.45 18.35 19.36
CA ALA A 67 9.11 17.09 19.64
C ALA A 67 8.13 16.01 20.10
N GLY A 68 8.13 14.86 19.42
CA GLY A 68 7.50 13.64 19.93
C GLY A 68 8.14 13.20 21.25
N LYS A 69 7.52 12.25 21.95
CA LYS A 69 8.09 11.64 23.15
C LYS A 69 8.45 10.18 22.89
N THR A 70 9.46 9.66 23.59
CA THR A 70 9.66 8.21 23.67
C THR A 70 8.49 7.56 24.41
N GLY A 71 8.22 6.28 24.10
CA GLY A 71 7.27 5.49 24.87
C GLY A 71 7.87 5.03 26.20
N GLY A 72 7.01 4.61 27.14
CA GLY A 72 7.40 4.04 28.44
C GLY A 72 6.96 4.88 29.64
N ARG A 73 7.30 4.42 30.86
CA ARG A 73 6.92 5.08 32.13
C ARG A 73 7.54 6.47 32.31
N HIS A 74 8.70 6.72 31.70
CA HIS A 74 9.41 8.00 31.76
C HIS A 74 9.71 8.56 30.36
N PRO A 75 8.73 9.22 29.72
CA PRO A 75 8.86 9.68 28.35
C PRO A 75 9.83 10.86 28.23
N THR A 76 10.82 10.74 27.33
CA THR A 76 11.79 11.79 27.00
C THR A 76 11.46 12.42 25.66
N ARG A 77 11.69 13.72 25.50
CA ARG A 77 11.40 14.43 24.25
C ARG A 77 12.43 14.10 23.16
N LEU A 78 11.94 13.65 22.02
CA LEU A 78 12.71 13.44 20.79
C LEU A 78 12.94 14.80 20.13
N ARG A 79 14.19 15.30 20.14
CA ARG A 79 14.55 16.61 19.53
C ARG A 79 14.48 16.63 17.99
N PHE A 80 13.73 15.69 17.40
CA PHE A 80 13.54 15.53 15.97
C PHE A 80 12.13 14.97 15.69
N THR A 81 11.64 15.20 14.47
CA THR A 81 10.48 14.51 13.89
C THR A 81 10.92 13.66 12.70
N THR A 82 10.32 12.49 12.51
CA THR A 82 10.59 11.64 11.35
C THR A 82 9.50 11.84 10.32
N LEU A 83 9.88 12.26 9.12
CA LEU A 83 8.99 12.33 7.97
C LEU A 83 9.34 11.19 7.01
N ILE A 84 8.33 10.40 6.68
CA ILE A 84 8.37 9.41 5.62
C ILE A 84 7.48 9.95 4.52
N THR A 85 8.02 10.10 3.32
CA THR A 85 7.34 10.69 2.16
C THR A 85 7.59 9.83 0.92
N PRO A 86 6.78 9.90 -0.14
CA PRO A 86 7.14 9.28 -1.41
C PRO A 86 8.49 9.84 -1.89
N SER A 87 9.40 8.99 -2.35
CA SER A 87 10.70 9.46 -2.83
C SER A 87 10.58 10.29 -4.09
N LYS A 88 11.57 11.15 -4.36
CA LYS A 88 11.59 11.97 -5.59
C LYS A 88 11.52 11.09 -6.84
N ALA A 89 12.24 9.97 -6.85
CA ALA A 89 12.20 9.00 -7.94
C ALA A 89 10.82 8.34 -8.10
N ALA A 90 10.08 8.11 -7.00
CA ALA A 90 8.72 7.60 -7.09
C ALA A 90 7.72 8.63 -7.65
N LEU A 91 7.85 9.90 -7.25
CA LEU A 91 7.06 10.99 -7.81
C LEU A 91 7.29 11.14 -9.32
N GLN A 92 8.56 11.16 -9.74
CA GLN A 92 8.91 11.27 -11.16
C GLN A 92 8.35 10.10 -11.97
N ARG A 93 8.54 8.86 -11.51
CA ARG A 93 8.00 7.68 -12.20
C ARG A 93 6.49 7.73 -12.39
N HIS A 94 5.76 8.21 -11.38
CA HIS A 94 4.31 8.37 -11.46
C HIS A 94 3.91 9.46 -12.45
N GLN A 95 4.56 10.61 -12.37
CA GLN A 95 4.37 11.70 -13.31
C GLN A 95 4.61 11.24 -14.76
N ASP A 96 5.72 10.55 -15.01
CA ASP A 96 6.05 10.03 -16.34
C ASP A 96 5.04 8.99 -16.82
N ALA A 97 4.55 8.13 -15.92
CA ALA A 97 3.53 7.15 -16.26
C ALA A 97 2.22 7.83 -16.70
N LEU A 98 1.78 8.84 -15.95
CA LEU A 98 0.56 9.59 -16.27
C LEU A 98 0.72 10.40 -17.56
N ALA A 99 1.87 11.04 -17.77
CA ALA A 99 2.17 11.76 -19.00
C ALA A 99 2.14 10.81 -20.21
N ARG A 100 2.82 9.66 -20.13
CA ARG A 100 2.79 8.64 -21.19
C ARG A 100 1.37 8.16 -21.52
N ILE A 101 0.50 7.99 -20.52
CA ILE A 101 -0.90 7.61 -20.74
C ILE A 101 -1.61 8.72 -21.51
N ILE A 102 -1.49 9.97 -21.08
CA ILE A 102 -2.15 11.11 -21.73
C ILE A 102 -1.66 11.29 -23.17
N ASP A 103 -0.35 11.16 -23.41
CA ASP A 103 0.26 11.32 -24.73
C ASP A 103 -0.16 10.24 -25.71
N ARG A 104 -0.29 8.99 -25.26
CA ARG A 104 -0.81 7.88 -26.09
C ARG A 104 -2.28 8.03 -26.44
N HIS A 105 -3.02 8.81 -25.66
CA HIS A 105 -4.47 8.99 -25.79
C HIS A 105 -4.84 10.41 -26.24
N THR A 106 -3.98 11.06 -27.04
CA THR A 106 -4.21 12.41 -27.57
C THR A 106 -5.53 12.55 -28.34
N ALA A 107 -5.87 11.56 -29.16
CA ALA A 107 -7.11 11.52 -29.93
C ALA A 107 -8.29 10.83 -29.22
N ALA A 108 -8.05 10.16 -28.09
CA ALA A 108 -9.07 9.33 -27.43
C ALA A 108 -10.27 10.15 -26.90
N PRO A 109 -11.45 9.54 -26.75
CA PRO A 109 -12.55 10.12 -26.00
C PRO A 109 -12.16 10.41 -24.55
N GLN A 110 -12.78 11.42 -23.96
CA GLN A 110 -12.51 11.83 -22.57
C GLN A 110 -12.72 10.66 -21.58
N ALA A 111 -13.81 9.91 -21.73
CA ALA A 111 -14.12 8.77 -20.88
C ALA A 111 -13.03 7.69 -20.93
N ALA A 112 -12.54 7.33 -22.13
CA ALA A 112 -11.47 6.35 -22.30
C ALA A 112 -10.19 6.78 -21.59
N LEU A 113 -9.80 8.06 -21.72
CA LEU A 113 -8.63 8.60 -21.01
C LEU A 113 -8.79 8.48 -19.48
N ILE A 114 -9.97 8.77 -18.95
CA ILE A 114 -10.26 8.62 -17.51
C ILE A 114 -10.18 7.16 -17.07
N GLN A 115 -10.68 6.22 -17.87
CA GLN A 115 -10.61 4.78 -17.58
C GLN A 115 -9.17 4.28 -17.45
N HIS A 116 -8.24 4.80 -18.26
CA HIS A 116 -6.82 4.45 -18.17
C HIS A 116 -6.09 5.13 -17.02
N LEU A 117 -6.44 6.39 -16.69
CA LEU A 117 -5.78 7.12 -15.61
C LEU A 117 -6.20 6.65 -14.21
N ASN A 118 -7.49 6.35 -14.02
CA ASN A 118 -8.06 6.07 -12.71
C ASN A 118 -7.39 4.91 -11.95
N PRO A 119 -7.17 3.72 -12.57
CA PRO A 119 -6.50 2.61 -11.89
C PRO A 119 -5.09 2.96 -11.43
N VAL A 120 -4.32 3.68 -12.27
CA VAL A 120 -2.94 4.08 -11.97
C VAL A 120 -2.88 5.07 -10.81
N ILE A 121 -3.77 6.07 -10.81
CA ILE A 121 -3.84 7.05 -9.71
C ILE A 121 -4.29 6.37 -8.41
N ARG A 122 -5.32 5.52 -8.46
CA ARG A 122 -5.83 4.80 -7.28
C ARG A 122 -4.76 3.90 -6.68
N GLY A 123 -4.12 3.06 -7.49
CA GLY A 123 -3.06 2.17 -7.04
C GLY A 123 -1.91 2.93 -6.37
N TRP A 124 -1.41 3.97 -7.04
CA TRP A 124 -0.31 4.77 -6.52
C TRP A 124 -0.66 5.49 -5.21
N THR A 125 -1.84 6.12 -5.14
CA THR A 125 -2.25 6.80 -3.90
C THR A 125 -2.54 5.85 -2.76
N ASN A 126 -3.08 4.65 -3.01
CA ASN A 126 -3.28 3.64 -1.99
C ASN A 126 -1.94 3.17 -1.40
N TYR A 127 -0.93 2.93 -2.25
CA TYR A 127 0.41 2.53 -1.80
C TYR A 127 1.06 3.57 -0.87
N TYR A 128 0.92 4.85 -1.22
CA TYR A 128 1.50 5.95 -0.44
C TYR A 128 0.56 6.52 0.64
N ALA A 129 -0.66 6.00 0.82
CA ALA A 129 -1.63 6.52 1.78
C ALA A 129 -1.20 6.35 3.24
N THR A 130 -0.15 5.56 3.51
CA THR A 130 0.28 5.19 4.86
C THR A 130 1.31 6.15 5.45
N VAL A 131 1.92 6.97 4.59
CA VAL A 131 2.99 7.91 4.93
C VAL A 131 2.54 9.36 4.75
N THR A 132 3.44 10.33 4.96
CA THR A 132 3.10 11.76 4.91
C THR A 132 3.03 12.20 3.45
N SER A 133 1.93 11.86 2.79
CA SER A 133 1.79 11.98 1.33
C SER A 133 0.82 13.08 0.87
N SER A 134 0.12 13.77 1.78
CA SER A 134 -0.90 14.76 1.39
C SER A 134 -0.36 15.85 0.46
N HIS A 135 0.85 16.37 0.75
CA HIS A 135 1.50 17.34 -0.12
C HIS A 135 1.87 16.74 -1.47
N ALA A 136 2.45 15.54 -1.49
CA ALA A 136 2.76 14.81 -2.73
C ALA A 136 1.50 14.57 -3.58
N PHE A 137 0.37 14.23 -2.96
CA PHE A 137 -0.90 14.03 -3.65
C PHE A 137 -1.40 15.32 -4.29
N SER A 138 -1.30 16.45 -3.59
CA SER A 138 -1.64 17.77 -4.14
C SER A 138 -0.78 18.11 -5.36
N VAL A 139 0.55 17.97 -5.24
CA VAL A 139 1.50 18.23 -6.32
C VAL A 139 1.23 17.35 -7.53
N MET A 140 1.02 16.04 -7.33
CA MET A 140 0.70 15.11 -8.43
C MET A 140 -0.66 15.42 -9.08
N GLY A 141 -1.68 15.77 -8.30
CA GLY A 141 -2.97 16.19 -8.82
C GLY A 141 -2.86 17.46 -9.69
N HIS A 142 -2.06 18.43 -9.27
CA HIS A 142 -1.79 19.63 -10.05
C HIS A 142 -1.06 19.32 -11.36
N HIS A 143 -0.05 18.45 -11.34
CA HIS A 143 0.63 18.02 -12.57
C HIS A 143 -0.34 17.37 -13.56
N VAL A 144 -1.20 16.46 -13.10
CA VAL A 144 -2.21 15.83 -13.97
C VAL A 144 -3.16 16.88 -14.56
N TYR A 145 -3.60 17.84 -13.76
CA TYR A 145 -4.42 18.95 -14.25
C TYR A 145 -3.72 19.73 -15.38
N LEU A 146 -2.45 20.10 -15.21
CA LEU A 146 -1.69 20.83 -16.23
C LEU A 146 -1.57 20.01 -17.53
N THR A 147 -1.24 18.73 -17.43
CA THR A 147 -1.10 17.85 -18.60
C THR A 147 -2.44 17.64 -19.32
N LEU A 148 -3.53 17.44 -18.57
CA LEU A 148 -4.88 17.32 -19.15
C LEU A 148 -5.37 18.63 -19.78
N ARG A 149 -5.01 19.78 -19.19
CA ARG A 149 -5.30 21.09 -19.76
C ARG A 149 -4.60 21.27 -21.10
N ALA A 150 -3.32 20.88 -21.21
CA ALA A 150 -2.60 20.90 -22.48
C ALA A 150 -3.22 19.95 -23.51
N TRP A 151 -3.61 18.73 -23.09
CA TRP A 151 -4.33 17.78 -23.92
C TRP A 151 -5.64 18.37 -24.47
N ALA A 152 -6.44 19.02 -23.63
CA ALA A 152 -7.71 19.62 -24.02
C ALA A 152 -7.52 20.82 -24.96
N GLN A 153 -6.50 21.66 -24.72
CA GLN A 153 -6.15 22.80 -25.58
C GLN A 153 -5.73 22.35 -26.98
N ARG A 154 -4.95 21.28 -27.09
CA ARG A 154 -4.53 20.73 -28.38
C ARG A 154 -5.71 20.30 -29.26
N ARG A 155 -6.80 19.81 -28.64
CA ARG A 155 -8.00 19.36 -29.35
C ARG A 155 -8.87 20.51 -29.85
N HIS A 156 -8.71 21.71 -29.30
CA HIS A 156 -9.55 22.87 -29.58
C HIS A 156 -8.70 24.12 -29.80
N PRO A 157 -7.88 24.17 -30.87
CA PRO A 157 -6.94 25.27 -31.10
C PRO A 157 -7.64 26.64 -31.28
N HIS A 158 -8.89 26.65 -31.70
CA HIS A 158 -9.68 27.87 -31.95
C HIS A 158 -10.68 28.22 -30.84
N LYS A 159 -10.64 27.54 -29.68
CA LYS A 159 -11.57 27.81 -28.57
C LYS A 159 -10.86 28.51 -27.42
N SER A 160 -11.62 29.34 -26.70
CA SER A 160 -11.10 30.05 -25.54
C SER A 160 -10.80 29.08 -24.38
N ARG A 161 -9.91 29.50 -23.48
CA ARG A 161 -9.56 28.71 -22.28
C ARG A 161 -10.77 28.48 -21.37
N GLY A 162 -11.70 29.44 -21.29
CA GLY A 162 -12.94 29.33 -20.51
C GLY A 162 -13.84 28.23 -21.05
N TRP A 163 -14.09 28.26 -22.37
CA TRP A 163 -14.90 27.23 -23.04
C TRP A 163 -14.32 25.82 -22.85
N ILE A 164 -12.99 25.68 -22.94
CA ILE A 164 -12.32 24.39 -22.71
C ILE A 164 -12.50 23.93 -21.27
N ALA A 165 -12.37 24.84 -20.30
CA ALA A 165 -12.56 24.51 -18.89
C ALA A 165 -13.99 24.02 -18.64
N GLU A 166 -15.00 24.74 -19.12
CA GLU A 166 -16.42 24.38 -18.98
C GLU A 166 -16.78 23.07 -19.68
N ARG A 167 -16.15 22.77 -20.82
CA ARG A 167 -16.41 21.53 -21.58
C ARG A 167 -15.90 20.28 -20.87
N TYR A 168 -14.72 20.35 -20.24
CA TYR A 168 -13.98 19.16 -19.79
C TYR A 168 -13.93 19.02 -18.26
N TRP A 169 -14.14 20.11 -17.53
CA TRP A 169 -14.17 20.10 -16.08
C TRP A 169 -15.54 20.55 -15.58
N HIS A 170 -16.01 19.88 -14.53
CA HIS A 170 -17.30 20.14 -13.92
C HIS A 170 -17.16 20.23 -12.39
N LEU A 171 -18.06 21.00 -11.76
CA LEU A 171 -18.06 21.15 -10.31
C LEU A 171 -18.68 19.89 -9.70
N SER A 172 -17.84 19.06 -9.11
CA SER A 172 -18.23 17.74 -8.64
C SER A 172 -17.85 17.58 -7.18
N ARG A 173 -18.87 17.61 -6.29
CA ARG A 173 -18.70 17.64 -4.83
C ARG A 173 -17.84 18.83 -4.36
N GLY A 174 -18.13 20.03 -4.90
CA GLY A 174 -17.44 21.27 -4.53
C GLY A 174 -16.01 21.40 -5.08
N ILE A 175 -15.58 20.50 -5.98
CA ILE A 175 -14.24 20.55 -6.57
C ILE A 175 -14.33 20.45 -8.09
N TRP A 176 -13.58 21.31 -8.78
CA TRP A 176 -13.44 21.28 -10.22
C TRP A 176 -12.73 19.99 -10.67
N THR A 177 -13.44 19.12 -11.39
CA THR A 177 -13.02 17.75 -11.68
C THR A 177 -13.11 17.47 -13.17
N PHE A 178 -12.08 16.85 -13.74
CA PHE A 178 -12.13 16.37 -15.12
C PHE A 178 -13.13 15.23 -15.22
N GLU A 179 -14.22 15.46 -15.94
CA GLU A 179 -15.41 14.61 -15.93
C GLU A 179 -16.01 14.52 -17.33
N ALA A 180 -16.25 13.29 -17.78
CA ALA A 180 -16.86 13.03 -19.07
C ALA A 180 -18.38 13.20 -19.00
N PRO A 181 -19.07 13.53 -20.12
CA PRO A 181 -20.52 13.73 -20.16
C PRO A 181 -21.33 12.55 -19.61
N GLU A 182 -20.80 11.33 -19.69
CA GLU A 182 -21.40 10.11 -19.18
C GLU A 182 -21.30 9.97 -17.64
N GLY A 183 -20.76 10.99 -16.95
CA GLY A 183 -20.60 11.04 -15.49
C GLY A 183 -19.33 10.36 -14.97
N LEU A 184 -18.48 9.85 -15.86
CA LEU A 184 -17.21 9.24 -15.46
C LEU A 184 -16.20 10.32 -15.05
N ARG A 185 -15.72 10.23 -13.81
CA ARG A 185 -14.85 11.24 -13.18
C ARG A 185 -13.43 10.76 -13.02
N LEU A 186 -12.47 11.66 -13.25
CA LEU A 186 -11.08 11.46 -12.87
C LEU A 186 -10.97 11.38 -11.34
N TYR A 187 -10.29 10.34 -10.87
CA TYR A 187 -9.97 10.16 -9.47
C TYR A 187 -8.89 11.18 -9.08
N GLN A 188 -9.16 11.98 -8.05
CA GLN A 188 -8.22 12.97 -7.55
C GLN A 188 -7.30 12.37 -6.50
N HIS A 189 -5.99 12.59 -6.63
CA HIS A 189 -5.02 12.06 -5.67
C HIS A 189 -5.32 12.49 -4.23
N SER A 190 -5.74 13.75 -4.05
CA SER A 190 -6.07 14.35 -2.75
C SER A 190 -7.30 13.73 -2.07
N ARG A 191 -8.14 12.98 -2.80
CA ARG A 191 -9.30 12.27 -2.22
C ARG A 191 -8.91 10.99 -1.48
N THR A 192 -7.70 10.48 -1.68
CA THR A 192 -7.23 9.32 -0.93
C THR A 192 -6.89 9.75 0.50
N PRO A 193 -7.62 9.28 1.53
CA PRO A 193 -7.34 9.64 2.90
C PRO A 193 -6.02 9.02 3.35
N ILE A 194 -5.22 9.77 4.11
CA ILE A 194 -4.03 9.24 4.75
C ILE A 194 -4.45 8.31 5.90
N ARG A 195 -4.04 7.04 5.83
CA ARG A 195 -4.35 5.99 6.80
C ARG A 195 -3.06 5.42 7.36
N ARG A 196 -2.67 5.87 8.55
CA ARG A 196 -1.42 5.43 9.20
C ARG A 196 -1.50 3.97 9.64
N HIS A 197 -0.41 3.24 9.46
CA HIS A 197 -0.31 1.88 10.02
C HIS A 197 -0.34 1.92 11.55
N VAL A 198 -1.11 1.00 12.11
CA VAL A 198 -1.13 0.75 13.55
C VAL A 198 -0.03 -0.26 13.86
N LYS A 199 0.98 0.16 14.63
CA LYS A 199 2.09 -0.71 15.04
C LYS A 199 1.60 -1.92 15.82
N VAL A 200 2.35 -3.02 15.71
CA VAL A 200 2.25 -4.12 16.67
C VAL A 200 2.63 -3.60 18.06
N GLN A 201 1.77 -3.85 19.04
CA GLN A 201 1.96 -3.49 20.44
C GLN A 201 3.12 -4.29 21.04
N GLY A 202 4.13 -3.59 21.56
CA GLY A 202 5.20 -4.17 22.37
C GLY A 202 5.83 -5.42 21.74
N ALA A 203 5.90 -6.48 22.54
CA ALA A 203 6.46 -7.78 22.16
C ALA A 203 5.41 -8.78 21.65
N LYS A 204 4.22 -8.30 21.22
CA LYS A 204 3.18 -9.19 20.69
C LYS A 204 3.72 -9.97 19.50
N SER A 205 3.44 -11.27 19.49
CA SER A 205 3.84 -12.20 18.43
C SER A 205 2.62 -13.00 17.98
N PRO A 206 2.45 -13.34 16.68
CA PRO A 206 1.37 -14.23 16.24
C PRO A 206 1.28 -15.55 17.02
N TYR A 207 2.38 -15.94 17.68
CA TYR A 207 2.54 -17.14 18.48
C TYR A 207 2.41 -16.93 20.00
N ASP A 208 2.00 -15.74 20.46
CA ASP A 208 1.89 -15.41 21.89
C ASP A 208 0.58 -15.88 22.55
N GLY A 209 -0.28 -16.57 21.80
CA GLY A 209 -1.56 -17.08 22.28
C GLY A 209 -2.69 -16.04 22.31
N ASP A 210 -2.44 -14.76 22.02
CA ASP A 210 -3.48 -13.73 21.97
C ASP A 210 -4.21 -13.70 20.62
N GLY A 211 -4.97 -14.77 20.37
CA GLY A 211 -5.77 -14.90 19.15
C GLY A 211 -6.70 -13.71 18.92
N SER A 212 -7.27 -13.14 19.99
CA SER A 212 -8.20 -12.01 19.90
C SER A 212 -7.57 -10.77 19.24
N TYR A 213 -6.36 -10.43 19.65
CA TYR A 213 -5.61 -9.30 19.13
C TYR A 213 -5.22 -9.50 17.66
N TRP A 214 -4.74 -10.70 17.32
CA TRP A 214 -4.31 -11.02 15.96
C TRP A 214 -5.46 -11.13 14.97
N THR A 215 -6.60 -11.69 15.37
CA THR A 215 -7.76 -11.75 14.49
C THR A 215 -8.38 -10.37 14.25
N ILE A 216 -8.44 -9.51 15.28
CA ILE A 216 -8.90 -8.12 15.08
C ILE A 216 -7.97 -7.38 14.12
N ARG A 217 -6.65 -7.60 14.21
CA ARG A 217 -5.68 -6.99 13.29
C ARG A 217 -5.85 -7.54 11.87
N MET A 218 -6.07 -8.83 11.70
CA MET A 218 -6.39 -9.45 10.41
C MET A 218 -7.61 -8.79 9.76
N GLY A 219 -8.71 -8.62 10.50
CA GLY A 219 -9.91 -7.95 9.98
C GLY A 219 -9.71 -6.45 9.66
N ARG A 220 -8.64 -5.83 10.17
CA ARG A 220 -8.25 -4.44 9.87
C ARG A 220 -7.12 -4.35 8.84
N HIS A 221 -6.61 -5.49 8.36
CA HIS A 221 -5.51 -5.52 7.42
C HIS A 221 -5.94 -4.86 6.10
N PRO A 222 -5.10 -4.01 5.46
CA PRO A 222 -5.47 -3.33 4.22
C PRO A 222 -5.87 -4.28 3.08
N ASN A 223 -5.27 -5.47 3.04
CA ASN A 223 -5.55 -6.48 2.02
C ASN A 223 -6.71 -7.41 2.40
N ALA A 224 -7.33 -7.25 3.57
CA ALA A 224 -8.49 -8.05 3.93
C ALA A 224 -9.69 -7.63 3.08
N PRO A 225 -10.35 -8.55 2.36
CA PRO A 225 -11.56 -8.22 1.60
C PRO A 225 -12.62 -7.60 2.53
N PRO A 226 -13.33 -6.52 2.13
CA PRO A 226 -14.29 -5.84 2.99
C PRO A 226 -15.35 -6.77 3.60
N ARG A 227 -15.79 -7.77 2.82
CA ARG A 227 -16.73 -8.80 3.25
C ARG A 227 -16.14 -9.66 4.39
N VAL A 228 -14.92 -10.16 4.21
CA VAL A 228 -14.19 -10.93 5.25
C VAL A 228 -13.96 -10.06 6.49
N ALA A 229 -13.49 -8.82 6.33
CA ALA A 229 -13.28 -7.87 7.44
C ALA A 229 -14.59 -7.57 8.22
N ALA A 230 -15.74 -7.52 7.54
CA ALA A 230 -17.04 -7.37 8.18
C ALA A 230 -17.42 -8.63 8.98
N MET A 231 -17.22 -9.82 8.41
CA MET A 231 -17.54 -11.09 9.07
C MET A 231 -16.64 -11.39 10.26
N VAL A 232 -15.34 -11.13 10.16
CA VAL A 232 -14.39 -11.21 11.29
C VAL A 232 -14.89 -10.35 12.46
N ARG A 233 -15.35 -9.12 12.20
CA ARG A 233 -15.91 -8.26 13.25
C ARG A 233 -17.21 -8.83 13.83
N ARG A 234 -18.14 -9.27 12.98
CA ARG A 234 -19.43 -9.82 13.41
C ARG A 234 -19.27 -11.10 14.25
N GLN A 235 -18.36 -11.97 13.87
CA GLN A 235 -18.08 -13.25 14.54
C GLN A 235 -17.05 -13.12 15.67
N LYS A 236 -16.66 -11.89 16.04
CA LYS A 236 -15.66 -11.61 17.08
C LYS A 236 -14.35 -12.38 16.86
N GLY A 237 -13.98 -12.57 15.58
CA GLY A 237 -12.78 -13.26 15.15
C GLY A 237 -12.81 -14.78 15.28
N ARG A 238 -13.96 -15.40 15.49
CA ARG A 238 -14.05 -16.84 15.67
C ARG A 238 -14.68 -17.53 14.45
N CYS A 239 -14.16 -18.71 14.13
CA CYS A 239 -14.81 -19.62 13.20
C CYS A 239 -16.20 -19.99 13.72
N ALA A 240 -17.20 -19.89 12.85
CA ALA A 240 -18.58 -20.19 13.23
C ALA A 240 -18.83 -21.69 13.50
N LEU A 241 -17.97 -22.57 12.97
CA LEU A 241 -18.06 -24.02 13.19
C LEU A 241 -17.24 -24.48 14.42
N CYS A 242 -15.92 -24.29 14.42
CA CYS A 242 -15.07 -24.81 15.49
C CYS A 242 -14.86 -23.87 16.68
N GLY A 243 -15.34 -22.61 16.59
CA GLY A 243 -15.23 -21.63 17.68
C GLY A 243 -13.82 -21.06 17.94
N LEU A 244 -12.79 -21.57 17.26
CA LEU A 244 -11.41 -21.09 17.39
C LEU A 244 -11.20 -19.74 16.70
N TYR A 245 -10.20 -18.98 17.17
CA TYR A 245 -9.82 -17.71 16.54
C TYR A 245 -9.11 -17.93 15.21
N PHE A 246 -9.42 -17.08 14.22
CA PHE A 246 -8.69 -17.05 12.95
C PHE A 246 -7.27 -16.50 13.13
N ARG A 247 -6.30 -17.16 12.53
CA ARG A 247 -4.87 -16.83 12.49
C ARG A 247 -4.47 -16.34 11.10
N SER A 248 -3.34 -15.65 11.02
CA SER A 248 -2.84 -15.06 9.77
C SER A 248 -2.58 -16.08 8.66
N GLU A 249 -2.30 -17.32 9.02
CA GLU A 249 -1.98 -18.41 8.08
C GLU A 249 -3.21 -19.27 7.74
N ASP A 250 -4.36 -19.01 8.37
CA ASP A 250 -5.56 -19.79 8.11
C ASP A 250 -6.15 -19.43 6.75
N LEU A 251 -6.52 -20.46 5.99
CA LEU A 251 -7.36 -20.32 4.82
C LEU A 251 -8.82 -20.18 5.26
N LEU A 252 -9.44 -19.06 4.86
CA LEU A 252 -10.78 -18.70 5.30
C LEU A 252 -11.76 -18.76 4.14
N GLU A 253 -12.93 -19.32 4.39
CA GLU A 253 -13.99 -19.46 3.39
C GLU A 253 -15.29 -18.83 3.87
N VAL A 254 -15.99 -18.22 2.92
CA VAL A 254 -17.29 -17.59 3.15
C VAL A 254 -18.37 -18.59 2.79
N GLU A 255 -19.05 -19.11 3.80
CA GLU A 255 -20.00 -20.20 3.67
C GLU A 255 -21.42 -19.74 4.03
N HIS A 256 -22.43 -20.48 3.59
CA HIS A 256 -23.81 -20.25 3.99
C HIS A 256 -24.13 -20.94 5.33
N LEU A 257 -25.06 -20.40 6.10
CA LEU A 257 -25.59 -21.07 7.30
C LEU A 257 -26.54 -22.18 6.87
N LEU A 258 -27.55 -21.83 6.10
CA LEU A 258 -28.41 -22.74 5.35
C LEU A 258 -27.85 -22.87 3.93
N PRO A 259 -27.43 -24.06 3.49
CA PRO A 259 -26.96 -24.26 2.13
C PRO A 259 -28.01 -23.84 1.10
N ARG A 260 -27.55 -23.36 -0.06
CA ARG A 260 -28.45 -22.96 -1.15
C ARG A 260 -29.33 -24.11 -1.65
N SER A 261 -28.79 -25.33 -1.65
CA SER A 261 -29.53 -26.53 -2.02
C SER A 261 -30.72 -26.79 -1.10
N CYS A 262 -30.63 -26.40 0.18
CA CYS A 262 -31.73 -26.49 1.14
C CYS A 262 -32.54 -25.17 1.24
N GLY A 263 -32.52 -24.31 0.21
CA GLY A 263 -33.31 -23.07 0.16
C GLY A 263 -32.65 -21.84 0.79
N GLY A 264 -31.35 -21.91 1.13
CA GLY A 264 -30.59 -20.77 1.66
C GLY A 264 -30.39 -19.64 0.64
N ASP A 265 -30.54 -18.39 1.10
CA ASP A 265 -30.31 -17.21 0.28
C ASP A 265 -28.85 -16.70 0.35
N HIS A 266 -28.48 -15.76 -0.52
CA HIS A 266 -27.17 -15.11 -0.49
C HIS A 266 -27.13 -13.86 0.41
N SER A 267 -28.08 -13.72 1.34
CA SER A 267 -28.14 -12.55 2.20
C SER A 267 -26.97 -12.54 3.18
N HIS A 268 -26.56 -11.34 3.61
CA HIS A 268 -25.52 -11.22 4.65
C HIS A 268 -25.88 -11.95 5.94
N ARG A 269 -27.18 -12.17 6.22
CA ARG A 269 -27.65 -12.91 7.39
C ARG A 269 -27.39 -14.41 7.28
N ASN A 270 -27.47 -14.97 6.06
CA ASN A 270 -27.22 -16.38 5.79
C ASN A 270 -25.74 -16.69 5.52
N LEU A 271 -24.83 -15.73 5.63
CA LEU A 271 -23.41 -15.95 5.37
C LEU A 271 -22.63 -16.04 6.67
N GLN A 272 -21.57 -16.83 6.70
CA GLN A 272 -20.62 -16.98 7.81
C GLN A 272 -19.19 -17.17 7.27
N LEU A 273 -18.20 -16.89 8.12
CA LEU A 273 -16.79 -17.12 7.83
C LEU A 273 -16.34 -18.34 8.63
N ILE A 274 -15.70 -19.30 7.99
CA ILE A 274 -15.18 -20.52 8.62
C ILE A 274 -13.77 -20.80 8.08
N HIS A 275 -13.01 -21.69 8.74
CA HIS A 275 -11.78 -22.20 8.16
C HIS A 275 -12.10 -23.11 6.97
N ARG A 276 -11.19 -23.22 6.00
CA ARG A 276 -11.31 -24.16 4.89
C ARG A 276 -11.55 -25.60 5.35
N HIS A 277 -10.76 -26.10 6.31
CA HIS A 277 -10.99 -27.44 6.86
C HIS A 277 -12.35 -27.58 7.58
N CYS A 278 -12.90 -26.49 8.11
CA CYS A 278 -14.24 -26.49 8.71
C CYS A 278 -15.32 -26.55 7.62
N HIS A 279 -15.09 -25.91 6.47
CA HIS A 279 -15.97 -26.01 5.32
C HIS A 279 -16.07 -27.45 4.81
N ASP A 280 -14.95 -28.17 4.72
CA ASP A 280 -14.93 -29.58 4.31
C ASP A 280 -15.76 -30.45 5.26
N VAL A 281 -15.61 -30.26 6.57
CA VAL A 281 -16.39 -30.96 7.60
C VAL A 281 -17.89 -30.64 7.48
N LYS A 282 -18.24 -29.35 7.30
CA LYS A 282 -19.64 -28.92 7.15
C LYS A 282 -20.25 -29.50 5.87
N THR A 283 -19.53 -29.48 4.76
CA THR A 283 -20.00 -30.03 3.48
C THR A 283 -20.26 -31.53 3.58
N ALA A 284 -19.38 -32.27 4.27
CA ALA A 284 -19.58 -33.69 4.54
C ALA A 284 -20.83 -33.96 5.41
N GLN A 285 -21.12 -33.11 6.40
CA GLN A 285 -22.31 -33.22 7.24
C GLN A 285 -23.60 -32.80 6.51
N ASP A 286 -23.53 -31.76 5.69
CA ASP A 286 -24.64 -31.24 4.88
C ASP A 286 -24.96 -32.15 3.68
N GLY A 287 -24.20 -33.24 3.48
CA GLY A 287 -24.36 -34.26 2.44
C GLY A 287 -25.74 -34.93 2.36
N SER A 288 -26.70 -34.55 3.20
CA SER A 288 -28.12 -34.90 3.07
C SER A 288 -28.93 -33.98 2.12
N CYS A 289 -28.37 -32.86 1.65
CA CYS A 289 -29.00 -31.97 0.64
C CYS A 289 -28.24 -31.92 -0.71
N ALA A 290 -27.21 -32.74 -0.93
CA ALA A 290 -26.24 -32.52 -2.00
C ALA A 290 -26.62 -33.13 -3.36
N GLY A 291 -27.21 -32.30 -4.22
CA GLY A 291 -27.03 -32.40 -5.67
C GLY A 291 -26.26 -31.17 -6.15
N GLN A 292 -25.07 -31.39 -6.72
CA GLN A 292 -24.15 -30.42 -7.37
C GLN A 292 -23.18 -29.68 -6.44
N GLY A 293 -21.90 -30.07 -6.55
CA GLY A 293 -20.77 -29.41 -5.90
C GLY A 293 -20.58 -27.97 -6.40
N ALA A 294 -20.23 -27.09 -5.48
CA ALA A 294 -19.92 -25.70 -5.80
C ALA A 294 -18.53 -25.61 -6.44
N GLU A 295 -18.45 -24.92 -7.58
CA GLU A 295 -17.20 -24.60 -8.26
C GLU A 295 -16.34 -23.68 -7.39
N ASP A 296 -15.08 -24.08 -7.23
CA ASP A 296 -14.03 -23.32 -6.57
C ASP A 296 -13.74 -22.03 -7.35
N ASN A 297 -14.27 -20.91 -6.86
CA ASN A 297 -13.99 -19.57 -7.36
C ASN A 297 -12.96 -18.83 -6.49
N SER A 298 -12.10 -19.57 -5.76
CA SER A 298 -10.98 -18.96 -5.06
C SER A 298 -9.97 -18.43 -6.09
N GLN A 299 -10.12 -17.16 -6.45
CA GLN A 299 -9.01 -16.41 -6.99
C GLN A 299 -7.98 -16.31 -5.88
N ILE A 300 -6.99 -17.20 -5.93
CA ILE A 300 -5.71 -17.02 -5.25
C ILE A 300 -5.19 -15.68 -5.77
N ALA A 301 -5.39 -14.63 -4.99
CA ALA A 301 -4.64 -13.41 -5.17
C ALA A 301 -3.21 -13.75 -4.76
N GLU A 302 -2.44 -14.29 -5.70
CA GLU A 302 -0.99 -14.20 -5.61
C GLU A 302 -0.67 -12.75 -5.28
N GLU A 303 0.22 -12.54 -4.30
CA GLU A 303 0.81 -11.23 -4.10
C GLU A 303 1.26 -10.74 -5.47
N PRO A 304 0.81 -9.55 -5.93
CA PRO A 304 1.34 -9.00 -7.17
C PRO A 304 2.84 -8.91 -7.00
N ASP A 305 3.56 -9.72 -7.78
CA ASP A 305 5.01 -9.81 -7.78
C ASP A 305 5.57 -8.38 -7.83
N ASP A 306 6.52 -8.10 -6.94
CA ASP A 306 7.06 -6.78 -6.68
C ASP A 306 7.57 -6.21 -8.00
N ALA A 307 6.78 -5.35 -8.66
CA ALA A 307 6.90 -5.04 -10.08
C ALA A 307 8.25 -4.38 -10.43
N LYS A 308 9.34 -5.16 -10.53
CA LYS A 308 10.74 -4.74 -10.72
C LYS A 308 11.08 -3.37 -10.10
N VAL A 309 10.53 -3.03 -8.94
CA VAL A 309 10.76 -1.72 -8.30
C VAL A 309 12.11 -1.73 -7.59
N SER A 310 12.55 -2.91 -7.14
CA SER A 310 13.81 -3.17 -6.48
C SER A 310 14.85 -3.65 -7.50
N ARG A 311 15.71 -2.73 -8.00
CA ARG A 311 16.91 -3.16 -8.73
C ARG A 311 17.85 -3.86 -7.72
N PRO A 312 18.33 -5.10 -7.95
CA PRO A 312 19.14 -5.82 -6.98
C PRO A 312 20.29 -4.96 -6.45
N VAL A 313 20.38 -4.83 -5.13
CA VAL A 313 21.55 -4.22 -4.46
C VAL A 313 22.78 -5.12 -4.67
N LEU A 314 22.53 -6.41 -4.89
CA LEU A 314 23.52 -7.44 -5.09
C LEU A 314 23.89 -7.58 -6.56
N LYS A 315 25.15 -7.93 -6.82
CA LYS A 315 25.61 -8.44 -8.11
C LYS A 315 26.05 -9.89 -7.93
N THR A 316 25.82 -10.72 -8.94
CA THR A 316 26.34 -12.08 -9.01
C THR A 316 27.80 -12.05 -9.43
N ILE A 317 28.63 -12.85 -8.77
CA ILE A 317 29.99 -13.13 -9.21
C ILE A 317 29.87 -14.11 -10.39
N ARG A 318 29.69 -13.63 -11.61
CA ARG A 318 29.93 -14.45 -12.82
C ARG A 318 31.31 -14.10 -13.34
N SER A 319 32.20 -15.08 -13.26
CA SER A 319 33.38 -15.21 -14.11
C SER A 319 32.87 -15.33 -15.55
N GLY A 320 33.08 -14.28 -16.35
CA GLY A 320 33.05 -14.42 -17.79
C GLY A 320 34.44 -14.83 -18.23
N ASP A 321 34.59 -16.08 -18.65
CA ASP A 321 35.38 -16.41 -19.83
C ASP A 321 34.41 -16.44 -21.03
#